data_AF-A0A2T2U343-F1
#
_entry.id   AF-A0A2T2U343-F1
#
_cell.length_a   1.000
_cell.length_b   1.000
_cell.length_c   1.000
_cell.angle_alpha   90.00
_cell.angle_beta   90.00
_cell.angle_gamma   90.00
#
_symmetry.space_group_name_H-M   'P 1'
#
loop_
_entity.id
_entity.type
_entity.pdbx_description
1 polymer ?
#
loop_
_entity_poly.entity_id
_entity_poly.type
_entity_poly.pdbx_seq_one_letter_code
_entity_poly.pdbx_strand_id
1 'polypeptide(L)' 'MQRPSTATYRPPQVPSVDEVAAKERASRLATRSVKTEAKVEGLKRLIAMLDLTTLEGADTPGKVRS' A
#
# COMPACT_ATOMS: atom_id res chain seq x y z
N MET A 1 -27.88 29.53 -15.62
CA MET A 1 -27.44 28.80 -14.42
C MET A 1 -26.15 29.44 -13.93
N GLN A 2 -26.17 30.11 -12.79
CA GLN A 2 -24.97 30.67 -12.16
C GLN A 2 -24.13 29.52 -11.59
N ARG A 3 -22.83 29.49 -11.91
CA ARG A 3 -21.89 28.55 -11.28
C ARG A 3 -21.87 28.81 -9.78
N PRO A 4 -21.94 27.79 -8.91
CA PRO A 4 -21.81 28.01 -7.47
C PRO A 4 -20.47 28.68 -7.18
N SER A 5 -20.54 29.75 -6.38
CA SER A 5 -19.40 30.48 -5.84
C SER A 5 -18.43 29.48 -5.19
N THR A 6 -17.19 29.45 -5.65
CA THR A 6 -16.11 28.70 -5.02
C THR A 6 -15.96 29.21 -3.60
N ALA A 7 -16.51 28.47 -2.62
CA ALA A 7 -16.25 28.69 -1.22
C ALA A 7 -14.73 28.81 -1.04
N THR A 8 -14.28 29.94 -0.52
CA THR A 8 -12.88 30.33 -0.44
C THR A 8 -12.17 29.42 0.57
N TYR A 9 -11.61 28.30 0.10
CA TYR A 9 -10.72 27.50 0.94
C TYR A 9 -9.48 28.33 1.26
N ARG A 10 -9.36 28.77 2.52
CA ARG A 10 -8.14 29.37 3.05
C ARG A 10 -7.36 28.26 3.75
N PRO A 11 -6.26 27.76 3.19
CA PRO A 11 -5.43 26.80 3.89
C PRO A 11 -4.91 27.43 5.19
N PRO A 12 -4.79 26.64 6.27
CA PRO A 12 -4.19 27.12 7.51
C PRO A 12 -2.75 27.59 7.24
N GLN A 13 -2.29 28.55 8.03
CA GLN A 13 -0.87 28.93 8.03
C GLN A 13 -0.08 27.74 8.56
N VAL A 14 0.70 27.11 7.70
CA VAL A 14 1.59 25.98 8.04
C VAL A 14 3.03 26.48 8.08
N PRO A 15 3.86 25.98 9.01
CA PRO A 15 5.28 26.32 9.02
C PRO A 15 5.96 25.84 7.73
N SER A 16 7.04 26.53 7.34
CA SER A 16 7.87 26.10 6.21
C SER A 16 8.45 24.71 6.46
N VAL A 17 8.37 23.83 5.46
CA VAL A 17 8.94 22.49 5.51
C VAL A 17 10.30 22.50 4.83
N ASP A 18 11.30 21.95 5.51
CA ASP A 18 12.58 21.59 4.87
C ASP A 18 12.39 20.33 4.03
N GLU A 19 12.26 20.53 2.72
CA GLU A 19 12.06 19.46 1.76
C GLU A 19 13.27 18.50 1.69
N VAL A 20 14.49 19.02 1.82
CA VAL A 20 15.72 18.22 1.70
C VAL A 20 15.83 17.28 2.89
N ALA A 21 15.70 17.80 4.10
CA ALA A 21 15.74 16.99 5.32
C ALA A 21 14.59 15.97 5.39
N ALA A 22 13.41 16.30 4.85
CA ALA A 22 12.30 15.36 4.75
C ALA A 22 12.63 14.19 3.82
N LYS A 23 13.18 14.48 2.62
CA LYS A 23 13.58 13.46 1.64
C LYS A 23 14.69 12.55 2.17
N GLU A 24 15.68 13.10 2.86
CA GLU A 24 16.78 12.31 3.44
C GLU A 24 16.28 11.30 4.47
N ARG A 25 15.37 11.71 5.37
CA ARG A 25 14.77 10.81 6.37
C ARG A 25 13.93 9.71 5.72
N ALA A 26 13.14 10.07 4.71
CA ALA A 26 12.34 9.11 3.97
C ALA A 26 13.23 8.08 3.25
N SER A 27 14.29 8.54 2.57
CA SER A 27 15.27 7.67 1.89
C SER A 27 15.95 6.71 2.86
N ARG A 28 16.43 7.21 4.01
CA ARG A 28 17.01 6.36 5.07
C ARG A 28 16.05 5.32 5.63
N LEU A 29 14.75 5.62 5.69
CA LEU A 29 13.75 4.66 6.13
C LEU A 29 13.47 3.61 5.05
N ALA A 30 13.38 4.02 3.79
CA ALA A 30 13.05 3.17 2.65
C ALA A 30 14.10 2.09 2.35
N THR A 31 15.36 2.31 2.73
CA THR A 31 16.45 1.32 2.54
C THR A 31 16.47 0.22 3.61
N ARG A 32 15.66 0.35 4.66
CA ARG A 32 15.65 -0.63 5.75
C ARG A 32 14.78 -1.82 5.38
N SER A 33 15.31 -3.01 5.65
CA SER A 33 14.49 -4.22 5.59
C SER A 33 13.44 -4.23 6.70
N VAL A 34 12.24 -4.71 6.37
CA VAL A 34 11.26 -5.15 7.36
C VAL A 34 11.83 -6.34 8.13
N LYS A 35 11.57 -6.41 9.44
CA LYS A 35 11.99 -7.53 10.29
C LYS A 35 11.50 -8.87 9.73
N THR A 36 12.32 -9.90 9.85
CA THR A 36 11.99 -11.24 9.33
C THR A 36 10.69 -11.76 9.91
N GLU A 37 10.48 -11.57 11.22
CA GLU A 37 9.29 -12.04 11.94
C GLU A 37 8.02 -11.36 11.41
N ALA A 38 8.09 -10.05 11.18
CA ALA A 38 6.98 -9.27 10.65
C ALA A 38 6.62 -9.67 9.21
N LYS A 39 7.63 -10.01 8.37
CA LYS A 39 7.38 -10.55 7.03
C LYS A 39 6.64 -11.88 7.10
N VAL A 40 7.08 -12.78 7.98
CA VAL A 40 6.45 -14.09 8.16
C VAL A 40 5.00 -13.96 8.64
N GLU A 41 4.75 -13.12 9.63
CA GLU A 41 3.39 -12.85 10.12
C GLU A 41 2.50 -12.25 9.02
N GLY A 42 3.02 -11.25 8.30
CA GLY A 42 2.31 -10.62 7.18
C GLY A 42 1.94 -11.62 6.08
N LEU A 43 2.87 -12.50 5.70
CA LEU A 43 2.60 -13.56 4.72
C LEU A 43 1.51 -14.54 5.19
N LYS A 44 1.59 -15.00 6.45
CA LYS A 44 0.57 -15.89 7.02
C LYS A 44 -0.81 -15.23 7.03
N ARG A 45 -0.87 -13.93 7.37
CA ARG A 45 -2.13 -13.17 7.38
C ARG A 45 -2.71 -13.02 5.99
N LEU A 46 -1.89 -12.70 5.00
CA LEU A 46 -2.32 -12.61 3.61
C LEU A 46 -2.88 -13.94 3.10
N ILE A 47 -2.18 -15.06 3.34
CA ILE A 47 -2.64 -16.39 2.94
C ILE A 47 -3.98 -16.74 3.58
N ALA A 48 -4.18 -16.42 4.86
CA ALA A 48 -5.44 -16.67 5.56
C ALA A 48 -6.64 -15.86 5.03
N MET A 49 -6.38 -14.81 4.24
CA MET A 49 -7.40 -13.94 3.65
C MET A 49 -7.52 -14.14 2.13
N LEU A 50 -6.73 -15.02 1.54
CA LEU A 50 -6.63 -15.18 0.09
C LEU A 50 -7.33 -16.46 -0.35
N ASP A 51 -8.26 -16.32 -1.31
CA ASP A 51 -8.86 -17.45 -1.98
C ASP A 51 -7.94 -17.96 -3.09
N LEU A 52 -7.36 -19.13 -2.91
CA LEU A 52 -6.56 -19.79 -3.93
C LEU A 52 -7.48 -20.31 -5.05
N THR A 53 -7.51 -19.60 -6.19
CA THR A 53 -8.44 -19.84 -7.30
C THR A 53 -7.68 -20.14 -8.59
N THR A 54 -8.20 -21.05 -9.41
CA THR A 54 -7.77 -21.28 -10.80
C THR A 54 -9.01 -21.40 -11.69
N LEU A 55 -8.97 -20.78 -12.87
CA LEU A 55 -10.07 -20.77 -13.85
C LEU A 55 -9.55 -21.15 -15.25
N GLU A 56 -8.53 -21.99 -15.32
CA GLU A 56 -7.88 -22.35 -16.57
C GLU A 56 -8.65 -23.46 -17.28
N GLY A 57 -8.83 -23.34 -18.60
CA GLY A 57 -9.54 -24.34 -19.39
C GLY A 57 -8.86 -25.72 -19.42
N ALA A 58 -7.57 -25.78 -19.05
CA ALA A 58 -6.78 -27.01 -18.93
C ALA A 58 -6.73 -27.59 -17.51
N ASP A 59 -7.55 -27.06 -16.57
CA ASP A 59 -7.58 -27.59 -15.22
C ASP A 59 -8.14 -29.03 -15.19
N THR A 60 -7.48 -29.88 -14.42
CA THR A 60 -7.86 -31.27 -14.19
C THR A 60 -7.93 -31.53 -12.70
N PRO A 61 -8.73 -32.50 -12.21
CA PRO A 61 -8.80 -32.81 -10.78
C PRO A 61 -7.44 -33.14 -10.16
N GLY A 62 -6.52 -33.74 -10.94
CA GLY A 62 -5.15 -34.01 -10.49
C GLY A 62 -4.35 -32.74 -10.25
N LYS A 63 -4.44 -31.76 -11.16
CA LYS A 63 -3.73 -30.47 -11.06
C LYS A 63 -4.27 -29.56 -9.96
N VAL A 64 -5.58 -29.58 -9.73
CA VAL A 64 -6.23 -28.69 -8.74
C VAL A 64 -6.02 -29.18 -7.29
N ARG A 65 -5.84 -30.49 -7.08
CA ARG A 65 -5.69 -31.08 -5.74
C ARG A 65 -4.24 -31.10 -5.24
N SER A 66 -3.26 -30.93 -6.13
CA SER A 66 -1.83 -30.98 -5.84
C SER A 66 -1.28 -29.67 -5.32
#